data_AF-A0A1G8DAC0-F1
#
_entry.id   AF-A0A1G8DAC0-F1
#
_cell.length_a   1.000
_cell.length_b   1.000
_cell.length_c   1.000
_cell.angle_alpha   90.00
_cell.angle_beta   90.00
_cell.angle_gamma   90.00
#
_symmetry.space_group_name_H-M   'P 1'
#
loop_
_entity.id
_entity.type
_entity.pdbx_description
1 polymer ?
#
loop_
_entity_poly.entity_id
_entity_poly.type
_entity_poly.pdbx_seq_one_letter_code
_entity_poly.pdbx_strand_id
1 'polypeptide(L)'
;MAKKNLGNLEENNKNMTGVGALFNVPPKVDQTAKRKSEADLEEEEEITGYPLRMKKGWLKQLKIMSANTGTSVKDLILNAVADKYKL
;
A
#
# COMPACT_ATOMS: atom_id res chain seq x y z
N MET A 1 35.96 58.55 -1.32
CA MET A 1 34.75 59.35 -1.07
C MET A 1 33.63 58.84 -1.97
N ALA A 2 32.41 58.88 -1.44
CA ALA A 2 31.14 58.36 -1.99
C ALA A 2 30.85 58.82 -3.45
N LYS A 3 30.00 58.18 -4.27
CA LYS A 3 28.58 57.82 -4.06
C LYS A 3 28.09 56.93 -5.23
N LYS A 4 27.20 55.97 -4.91
CA LYS A 4 25.96 55.52 -5.64
C LYS A 4 26.06 55.29 -7.17
N ASN A 5 25.60 54.15 -7.71
CA ASN A 5 24.19 53.74 -7.67
C ASN A 5 24.03 52.21 -7.65
N LEU A 6 23.45 51.68 -6.57
CA LEU A 6 22.62 50.47 -6.64
C LEU A 6 21.26 50.90 -7.21
N GLY A 7 20.89 50.35 -8.35
CA GLY A 7 19.58 50.57 -8.95
C GLY A 7 19.27 49.46 -9.95
N ASN A 8 18.32 48.62 -9.57
CA ASN A 8 17.58 47.68 -10.41
C ASN A 8 18.36 46.53 -11.06
N LEU A 9 18.54 45.46 -10.31
CA LEU A 9 18.42 44.11 -10.88
C LEU A 9 17.74 43.14 -9.90
N GLU A 10 16.73 43.63 -9.18
CA GLU A 10 15.62 42.77 -8.74
C GLU A 10 14.66 42.72 -9.91
N GLU A 11 14.67 41.64 -10.69
CA GLU A 11 13.53 41.11 -11.47
C GLU A 11 14.05 40.06 -12.47
N ASN A 12 14.12 38.81 -12.02
CA ASN A 12 13.96 37.55 -12.77
C ASN A 12 14.90 36.46 -12.26
N ASN A 13 14.66 36.02 -11.04
CA ASN A 13 15.07 34.68 -10.64
C ASN A 13 13.89 33.90 -10.03
N LYS A 14 12.75 33.98 -10.72
CA LYS A 14 11.64 33.03 -10.56
C LYS A 14 11.74 32.05 -11.74
N ASN A 15 12.23 30.85 -11.43
CA ASN A 15 12.04 29.58 -12.15
C ASN A 15 13.31 28.70 -12.24
N MET A 16 14.16 28.72 -11.20
CA MET A 16 14.98 27.56 -10.85
C MET A 16 14.12 26.52 -10.12
N THR A 17 13.25 25.82 -10.85
CA THR A 17 12.53 24.63 -10.34
C THR A 17 12.50 23.56 -11.42
N GLY A 18 13.69 23.22 -11.92
CA GLY A 18 13.93 22.08 -12.80
C GLY A 18 14.09 20.78 -12.01
N VAL A 19 13.02 20.28 -11.39
CA VAL A 19 12.91 18.89 -10.88
C VAL A 19 11.46 18.39 -11.05
N GLY A 20 10.86 18.60 -12.22
CA GLY A 20 9.49 18.15 -12.54
C GLY A 20 9.36 17.31 -13.81
N ALA A 21 10.44 17.11 -14.56
CA ALA A 21 10.40 16.56 -15.92
C ALA A 21 10.64 15.05 -16.02
N LEU A 22 10.43 14.27 -14.93
CA LEU A 22 10.56 12.81 -14.95
C LEU A 22 9.25 12.04 -14.71
N PHE A 23 8.12 12.74 -14.51
CA PHE A 23 6.81 12.09 -14.33
C PHE A 23 5.81 12.56 -15.39
N ASN A 24 6.11 12.28 -16.66
CA ASN A 24 5.09 12.28 -17.71
C ASN A 24 4.27 10.99 -17.57
N VAL A 25 3.18 11.03 -16.80
CA VAL A 25 2.11 10.03 -16.88
C VAL A 25 1.17 10.46 -18.01
N PRO A 26 1.01 9.69 -19.09
CA PRO A 26 0.00 10.00 -20.10
C PRO A 26 -1.42 9.74 -19.54
N PRO A 27 -2.42 10.56 -19.90
CA PRO A 27 -3.79 10.40 -19.42
C PRO A 27 -4.54 9.27 -20.16
N LYS A 28 -5.30 8.54 -19.34
CA LYS A 28 -6.36 7.55 -19.57
C LYS A 28 -6.88 7.34 -21.01
N VAL A 29 -6.95 6.07 -21.42
CA VAL A 29 -7.99 5.56 -22.31
C VAL A 29 -8.55 4.27 -21.70
N ASP A 30 -9.83 4.33 -21.35
CA ASP A 30 -10.69 3.19 -20.98
C ASP A 30 -10.75 2.14 -22.10
N GLN A 31 -10.78 0.85 -21.71
CA GLN A 31 -11.71 -0.20 -22.18
C GLN A 31 -11.07 -1.60 -22.19
N THR A 32 -11.61 -2.44 -21.29
CA THR A 32 -11.93 -3.86 -21.48
C THR A 32 -10.91 -4.78 -22.16
N ALA A 33 -10.24 -5.61 -21.37
CA ALA A 33 -10.26 -7.07 -21.54
C ALA A 33 -9.22 -7.73 -20.62
N LYS A 34 -9.70 -8.41 -19.56
CA LYS A 34 -9.10 -9.67 -19.12
C LYS A 34 -10.09 -10.47 -18.27
N ARG A 35 -10.77 -11.35 -19.00
CA ARG A 35 -11.14 -12.73 -18.64
C ARG A 35 -11.99 -12.91 -17.38
N LYS A 36 -13.27 -13.13 -17.65
CA LYS A 36 -14.12 -14.07 -16.90
C LYS A 36 -13.37 -15.40 -16.72
N SER A 37 -13.19 -15.77 -15.47
CA SER A 37 -13.29 -17.13 -14.95
C SER A 37 -14.20 -16.94 -13.73
N GLU A 38 -15.50 -17.21 -13.78
CA GLU A 38 -16.03 -18.58 -13.59
C GLU A 38 -15.19 -19.35 -12.56
N ALA A 39 -15.17 -18.82 -11.34
CA ALA A 39 -15.20 -19.60 -10.11
C ALA A 39 -16.32 -18.93 -9.29
N ASP A 40 -17.54 -19.38 -9.50
CA ASP A 40 -18.20 -20.38 -8.66
C ASP A 40 -18.97 -19.66 -7.55
N LEU A 41 -20.18 -20.11 -7.34
CA LEU A 41 -21.17 -19.51 -6.46
C LEU A 41 -20.78 -19.80 -5.01
N GLU A 42 -19.80 -19.09 -4.48
CA GLU A 42 -19.63 -19.02 -3.03
C GLU A 42 -20.65 -18.01 -2.54
N GLU A 43 -21.63 -18.50 -1.77
CA GLU A 43 -22.48 -17.66 -0.94
C GLU A 43 -21.60 -16.55 -0.36
N GLU A 44 -21.97 -15.29 -0.61
CA GLU A 44 -21.17 -14.13 -0.26
C GLU A 44 -21.14 -14.02 1.27
N GLU A 45 -20.29 -14.84 1.91
CA GLU A 45 -20.18 -14.90 3.36
C GLU A 45 -19.79 -13.50 3.85
N GLU A 46 -20.58 -12.96 4.77
CA GLU A 46 -20.34 -11.64 5.30
C GLU A 46 -19.00 -11.62 6.07
N ILE A 47 -17.98 -11.05 5.44
CA ILE A 47 -16.65 -10.92 6.05
C ILE A 47 -16.69 -9.82 7.12
N THR A 48 -16.59 -10.21 8.39
CA THR A 48 -16.54 -9.28 9.51
C THR A 48 -15.14 -9.20 10.14
N GLY A 49 -14.76 -8.01 10.61
CA GLY A 49 -13.48 -7.78 11.29
C GLY A 49 -13.60 -7.92 12.80
N TYR A 50 -12.69 -8.67 13.44
CA TYR A 50 -12.62 -8.80 14.90
C TYR A 50 -11.24 -8.40 15.45
N PRO A 51 -11.15 -7.46 16.42
CA PRO A 51 -9.88 -7.06 17.01
C PRO A 51 -9.36 -8.14 17.97
N LEU A 52 -8.30 -8.85 17.57
CA LEU A 52 -7.68 -9.91 18.38
C LEU A 52 -6.55 -9.36 19.26
N ARG A 53 -6.61 -9.63 20.57
CA ARG A 53 -5.52 -9.37 21.51
C ARG A 53 -4.82 -10.67 21.87
N MET A 54 -3.48 -10.67 21.88
CA MET A 54 -2.68 -11.86 22.22
C MET A 54 -1.38 -11.50 22.93
N LYS A 55 -0.73 -12.50 23.54
CA LYS A 55 0.59 -12.32 24.17
C LYS A 55 1.63 -11.94 23.11
N LYS A 56 2.52 -10.98 23.44
CA LYS A 56 3.60 -10.52 22.54
C LYS A 56 4.50 -11.66 22.05
N GLY A 57 4.76 -12.66 22.89
CA GLY A 57 5.55 -13.84 22.53
C GLY A 57 4.90 -14.69 21.44
N TRP A 58 3.58 -14.88 21.51
CA TRP A 58 2.83 -15.65 20.51
C TRP A 58 2.83 -14.97 19.15
N LEU A 59 2.65 -13.64 19.12
CA LEU A 59 2.74 -12.89 17.87
C LEU A 59 4.11 -13.01 17.21
N LYS A 60 5.20 -13.01 17.99
CA LYS A 60 6.56 -13.22 17.45
C LYS A 60 6.70 -14.61 16.83
N GLN A 61 6.22 -15.65 17.51
CA GLN A 61 6.27 -17.02 17.00
C GLN A 61 5.46 -17.16 15.71
N LEU A 62 4.23 -16.62 15.67
CA LEU A 62 3.40 -16.61 14.47
C LEU A 62 4.07 -15.89 13.29
N LYS A 63 4.77 -14.77 13.53
CA LYS A 63 5.54 -14.08 12.48
C LYS A 63 6.69 -14.93 11.94
N ILE A 64 7.40 -15.66 12.81
CA ILE A 64 8.46 -16.57 12.37
C ILE A 64 7.86 -17.72 11.54
N MET A 65 6.75 -18.31 12.00
CA MET A 65 6.05 -19.37 11.25
C MET A 65 5.54 -18.87 9.90
N SER A 66 4.99 -17.66 9.86
CA SER A 66 4.55 -16.98 8.64
C SER A 66 5.70 -16.82 7.64
N ALA A 67 6.87 -16.39 8.10
CA ALA A 67 8.06 -16.28 7.25
C ALA A 67 8.55 -17.64 6.72
N ASN A 68 8.47 -18.70 7.54
CA ASN A 68 8.92 -20.04 7.15
C ASN A 68 7.97 -20.74 6.17
N THR A 69 6.66 -20.51 6.31
CA THR A 69 5.62 -21.18 5.50
C THR A 69 5.19 -20.38 4.29
N GLY A 70 5.54 -19.08 4.23
CA GLY A 70 5.07 -18.16 3.19
C GLY A 70 3.59 -17.80 3.30
N THR A 71 2.94 -18.11 4.43
CA THR A 71 1.52 -17.82 4.67
C THR A 71 1.36 -16.59 5.57
N SER A 72 0.25 -15.87 5.46
CA SER A 72 0.02 -14.70 6.30
C SER A 72 -0.29 -15.11 7.75
N VAL A 73 0.02 -14.23 8.71
CA VAL A 73 -0.36 -14.46 10.12
C VAL A 73 -1.89 -14.59 10.27
N LYS A 74 -2.68 -13.90 9.44
CA LYS A 74 -4.14 -14.01 9.43
C LYS A 74 -4.56 -15.43 9.05
N ASP A 75 -4.03 -15.97 7.96
CA ASP A 75 -4.41 -17.30 7.46
C ASP A 75 -3.96 -18.39 8.43
N LEU A 76 -2.79 -18.25 9.05
CA LEU A 76 -2.36 -19.17 10.11
C LEU A 76 -3.35 -19.21 11.28
N ILE A 77 -3.91 -18.06 11.67
CA ILE A 77 -4.90 -17.98 12.75
C ILE A 77 -6.21 -18.60 12.31
N LEU A 78 -6.71 -18.25 11.11
CA LEU A 78 -7.97 -18.77 10.59
C LEU A 78 -7.92 -20.28 10.40
N ASN A 79 -6.85 -20.80 9.80
CA ASN A 79 -6.66 -22.25 9.62
C ASN A 79 -6.62 -22.98 10.96
N ALA A 80 -5.94 -22.42 11.97
CA ALA A 80 -5.90 -23.04 13.30
C ALA A 80 -7.27 -23.01 14.01
N VAL A 81 -8.11 -22.00 13.75
CA VAL A 81 -9.48 -21.92 14.28
C VAL A 81 -10.37 -22.92 13.55
N ALA A 82 -10.33 -22.96 12.21
CA ALA A 82 -11.07 -23.90 11.40
C ALA A 82 -10.74 -25.36 11.76
N ASP A 83 -9.46 -25.71 11.85
CA ASP A 83 -9.01 -27.05 12.22
C ASP A 83 -9.46 -27.44 13.64
N LYS A 84 -9.33 -26.52 14.62
CA LYS A 84 -9.68 -26.79 16.01
C LYS A 84 -11.18 -26.97 16.24
N TYR A 85 -12.01 -26.21 15.53
CA TYR A 85 -13.46 -26.20 15.72
C TYR A 85 -14.23 -26.93 14.60
N LYS A 86 -13.53 -27.45 13.58
CA LYS A 86 -14.11 -28.06 12.37
C LYS A 86 -15.14 -27.14 11.70
N LEU A 87 -14.78 -25.86 11.61
CA LEU A 87 -15.51 -24.84 10.85
C LEU A 87 -15.07 -24.92 9.39
#